data_AF-A0A1F7BFM4-F1
#
_entry.id   AF-A0A1F7BFM4-F1
#
_cell.length_a   1.000
_cell.length_b   1.000
_cell.length_c   1.000
_cell.angle_alpha   90.00
_cell.angle_beta   90.00
_cell.angle_gamma   90.00
#
_symmetry.space_group_name_H-M   'P 1'
#
loop_
_entity.id
_entity.type
_entity.pdbx_description
1 polymer ?
#
loop_
_entity_poly.entity_id
_entity_poly.type
_entity_poly.pdbx_seq_one_letter_code
_entity_poly.pdbx_strand_id
1 'polypeptide(L)'
;MKILPSAIAFSVIATLALSACGTNVVSYRLDTDAKDARLTEVLNASKRVIERRLQAMGEESSVDIENTKGEIHIRVAVEAAVADALTQELTAPFSMRIMTEAPAGKGDINVEGQGSFQESGITEEHLVWVTAGTDANPEKGRVLLEFSEDGRRLMGDIFRKNKGKYIGLFVRNHLVSKLLVEAEEVKESILITDIPSILLAQIFADDLNVGLHATFTRDPS
;
A
#
# COMPACT_ATOMS: atom_id res chain seq x y z
N MET A 1 62.72 -34.69 -46.22
CA MET A 1 63.10 -33.41 -45.57
C MET A 1 61.85 -32.84 -44.94
N LYS A 2 61.93 -32.45 -43.65
CA LYS A 2 60.87 -31.80 -42.85
C LYS A 2 60.23 -30.62 -43.62
N ILE A 3 58.98 -30.23 -43.40
CA ILE A 3 58.55 -29.26 -42.36
C ILE A 3 57.00 -29.22 -42.34
N LEU A 4 56.38 -29.37 -41.16
CA LEU A 4 55.01 -28.90 -40.83
C LEU A 4 55.01 -27.36 -40.76
N PRO A 5 53.93 -26.65 -41.11
CA PRO A 5 52.86 -26.32 -40.13
C PRO A 5 51.50 -26.16 -40.85
N SER A 6 50.36 -25.75 -40.30
CA SER A 6 49.97 -25.11 -39.06
C SER A 6 48.48 -25.38 -38.88
N ALA A 7 48.04 -25.66 -37.66
CA ALA A 7 46.63 -25.76 -37.31
C ALA A 7 45.96 -24.39 -37.48
N ILE A 8 44.91 -24.30 -38.29
CA ILE A 8 44.05 -23.12 -38.36
C ILE A 8 43.03 -23.26 -37.23
N ALA A 9 43.22 -22.45 -36.20
CA ALA A 9 42.31 -22.32 -35.08
C ALA A 9 40.97 -21.74 -35.57
N PHE A 10 39.89 -22.50 -35.39
CA PHE A 10 38.53 -21.98 -35.51
C PHE A 10 38.27 -21.05 -34.31
N SER A 11 38.39 -19.76 -34.54
CA SER A 11 37.97 -18.74 -33.57
C SER A 11 36.43 -18.65 -33.64
N VAL A 12 35.76 -19.30 -32.70
CA VAL A 12 34.33 -19.10 -32.46
C VAL A 12 34.19 -17.73 -31.80
N ILE A 13 33.88 -16.72 -32.61
CA ILE A 13 33.41 -15.42 -32.12
C ILE A 13 32.03 -15.67 -31.55
N ALA A 14 31.96 -15.87 -30.24
CA ALA A 14 30.71 -15.86 -29.49
C ALA A 14 30.20 -14.42 -29.48
N THR A 15 29.34 -14.09 -30.43
CA THR A 15 28.55 -12.86 -30.42
C THR A 15 27.60 -12.95 -29.23
N LEU A 16 28.01 -12.39 -28.09
CA LEU A 16 27.11 -12.03 -27.01
C LEU A 16 26.13 -11.02 -27.58
N ALA A 17 24.97 -11.50 -28.03
CA ALA A 17 23.80 -10.66 -28.21
C ALA A 17 23.44 -10.12 -26.82
N LEU A 18 23.95 -8.93 -26.48
CA LEU A 18 23.28 -8.08 -25.51
C LEU A 18 21.88 -7.83 -26.10
N SER A 19 20.91 -8.62 -25.67
CA SER A 19 19.52 -8.19 -25.70
C SER A 19 19.51 -6.82 -25.06
N ALA A 20 19.24 -5.78 -25.84
CA ALA A 20 18.91 -4.49 -25.27
C ALA A 20 17.77 -4.73 -24.28
N CYS A 21 18.04 -4.59 -22.98
CA CYS A 21 17.00 -4.47 -21.97
C CYS A 21 16.23 -3.20 -22.34
N GLY A 22 15.14 -3.37 -23.09
CA GLY A 22 14.29 -2.27 -23.49
C GLY A 22 13.58 -1.76 -22.25
N THR A 23 14.03 -0.63 -21.72
CA THR A 23 13.27 0.13 -20.73
C THR A 23 11.96 0.55 -21.38
N ASN A 24 10.84 0.11 -20.80
CA ASN A 24 9.50 0.50 -21.22
C ASN A 24 9.02 1.65 -20.35
N VAL A 25 8.37 2.64 -20.95
CA VAL A 25 7.63 3.65 -20.18
C VAL A 25 6.20 3.17 -20.06
N VAL A 26 5.80 2.80 -18.84
CA VAL A 26 4.40 2.56 -18.51
C VAL A 26 3.77 3.86 -18.02
N SER A 27 2.56 4.16 -18.52
CA SER A 27 1.81 5.36 -18.16
C SER A 27 0.49 4.97 -17.47
N TYR A 28 0.11 5.75 -16.48
CA TYR A 28 -1.14 5.60 -15.75
C TYR A 28 -1.85 6.95 -15.67
N ARG A 29 -3.18 6.93 -15.77
CA ARG A 29 -4.04 7.98 -15.25
C ARG A 29 -4.32 7.72 -13.78
N LEU A 30 -4.26 8.77 -12.96
CA LEU A 30 -4.69 8.75 -11.56
C LEU A 30 -5.96 9.58 -11.40
N ASP A 31 -7.04 8.92 -11.00
CA ASP A 31 -8.30 9.56 -10.62
C ASP A 31 -8.34 9.68 -9.08
N THR A 32 -8.67 10.86 -8.54
CA THR A 32 -8.69 11.13 -7.10
C THR A 32 -9.82 12.07 -6.69
N ASP A 33 -10.38 11.84 -5.50
CA ASP A 33 -11.38 12.70 -4.86
C ASP A 33 -10.76 13.79 -3.96
N ALA A 34 -9.44 13.73 -3.71
CA ALA A 34 -8.70 14.68 -2.89
C ALA A 34 -8.58 16.05 -3.56
N LYS A 35 -8.63 17.12 -2.75
CA LYS A 35 -8.59 18.52 -3.20
C LYS A 35 -7.54 19.33 -2.45
N ASP A 36 -7.14 20.44 -3.05
CA ASP A 36 -6.25 21.44 -2.44
C ASP A 36 -4.97 20.82 -1.83
N ALA A 37 -4.73 21.05 -0.53
CA ALA A 37 -3.58 20.48 0.18
C ALA A 37 -3.56 18.94 0.14
N ARG A 38 -4.73 18.30 0.30
CA ARG A 38 -4.85 16.84 0.27
C ARG A 38 -4.51 16.27 -1.10
N LEU A 39 -4.82 16.98 -2.19
CA LEU A 39 -4.40 16.55 -3.52
C LEU A 39 -2.87 16.43 -3.58
N THR A 40 -2.16 17.43 -3.08
CA THR A 40 -0.68 17.41 -3.06
C THR A 40 -0.15 16.26 -2.20
N GLU A 41 -0.80 15.99 -1.06
CA GLU A 41 -0.46 14.88 -0.19
C GLU A 41 -0.67 13.51 -0.87
N VAL A 42 -1.81 13.30 -1.55
CA VAL A 42 -2.09 12.07 -2.32
C VAL A 42 -1.11 11.88 -3.45
N LEU A 43 -0.75 12.93 -4.20
CA LEU A 43 0.23 12.83 -5.29
C LEU A 43 1.61 12.41 -4.77
N ASN A 44 2.07 13.05 -3.68
CA ASN A 44 3.34 12.71 -3.06
C ASN A 44 3.33 11.31 -2.43
N ALA A 45 2.22 10.91 -1.80
CA ALA A 45 2.06 9.56 -1.27
C ALA A 45 2.05 8.53 -2.40
N SER A 46 1.34 8.79 -3.51
CA SER A 46 1.29 7.92 -4.69
C SER A 46 2.67 7.70 -5.28
N LYS A 47 3.47 8.77 -5.41
CA LYS A 47 4.87 8.67 -5.82
C LYS A 47 5.66 7.71 -4.92
N ARG A 48 5.62 7.92 -3.60
CA ARG A 48 6.35 7.08 -2.64
C ARG A 48 5.85 5.63 -2.62
N VAL A 49 4.55 5.41 -2.81
CA VAL A 49 3.96 4.06 -2.91
C VAL A 49 4.51 3.35 -4.14
N ILE A 50 4.53 4.00 -5.30
CA ILE A 50 5.06 3.42 -6.54
C ILE A 50 6.56 3.12 -6.38
N GLU A 51 7.34 4.08 -5.87
CA GLU A 51 8.78 3.90 -5.64
C GLU A 51 9.08 2.71 -4.71
N ARG A 52 8.33 2.55 -3.61
CA ARG A 52 8.49 1.40 -2.70
C ARG A 52 8.16 0.07 -3.36
N ARG A 53 7.14 0.03 -4.22
CA ARG A 53 6.75 -1.20 -4.95
C ARG A 53 7.79 -1.58 -5.99
N LEU A 54 8.30 -0.60 -6.74
CA LEU A 54 9.42 -0.80 -7.66
C LEU A 54 10.65 -1.35 -6.92
N GLN A 55 10.99 -0.75 -5.78
CA GLN A 55 12.10 -1.23 -4.96
C GLN A 55 11.89 -2.66 -4.48
N ALA A 56 10.67 -3.03 -4.07
CA ALA A 56 10.32 -4.40 -3.70
C ALA A 56 10.41 -5.39 -4.88
N MET A 57 10.25 -4.90 -6.12
CA MET A 57 10.44 -5.66 -7.36
C MET A 57 11.91 -5.67 -7.83
N GLY A 58 12.83 -5.04 -7.10
CA GLY A 58 14.25 -4.95 -7.47
C GLY A 58 14.56 -3.88 -8.52
N GLU A 59 13.63 -2.95 -8.75
CA GLU A 59 13.75 -1.89 -9.74
C GLU A 59 13.94 -0.53 -9.04
N GLU A 60 14.94 0.24 -9.47
CA GLU A 60 15.16 1.62 -9.03
C GLU A 60 14.87 2.58 -10.19
N SER A 61 13.60 2.99 -10.32
CA SER A 61 13.18 3.95 -11.34
C SER A 61 12.62 5.22 -10.72
N SER A 62 12.80 6.34 -11.42
CA SER A 62 12.10 7.58 -11.09
C SER A 62 10.63 7.49 -11.51
N VAL A 63 9.77 8.05 -10.65
CA VAL A 63 8.34 8.22 -10.91
C VAL A 63 8.07 9.69 -11.22
N ASP A 64 7.56 9.94 -12.42
CA ASP A 64 7.18 11.26 -12.88
C ASP A 64 5.65 11.41 -12.80
N ILE A 65 5.19 12.46 -12.12
CA ILE A 65 3.78 12.78 -11.99
C ILE A 65 3.54 14.16 -12.60
N GLU A 66 2.69 14.21 -13.60
CA GLU A 66 2.25 15.44 -14.26
C GLU A 66 0.77 15.68 -13.94
N ASN A 67 0.42 16.91 -13.57
CA ASN A 67 -0.96 17.35 -13.42
C ASN A 67 -1.21 18.48 -14.42
N THR A 68 -1.91 18.16 -15.51
CA THR A 68 -2.24 19.11 -16.56
C THR A 68 -3.73 19.39 -16.54
N LYS A 69 -4.12 20.59 -16.09
CA LYS A 69 -5.53 21.03 -16.02
C LYS A 69 -6.45 20.06 -15.26
N GLY A 70 -5.93 19.37 -14.24
CA GLY A 70 -6.69 18.40 -13.44
C GLY A 70 -6.60 16.96 -13.95
N GLU A 71 -5.99 16.71 -15.11
CA GLU A 71 -5.65 15.37 -15.58
C GLU A 71 -4.28 14.98 -15.01
N ILE A 72 -4.26 13.93 -14.17
CA ILE A 72 -3.05 13.45 -13.52
C ILE A 72 -2.54 12.23 -14.27
N HIS A 73 -1.34 12.36 -14.83
CA HIS A 73 -0.63 11.28 -15.51
C HIS A 73 0.64 10.92 -14.75
N ILE A 74 0.88 9.63 -14.63
CA ILE A 74 2.06 9.07 -13.98
C ILE A 74 2.84 8.27 -15.02
N ARG A 75 4.13 8.55 -15.17
CA ARG A 75 5.03 7.80 -16.06
C ARG A 75 6.13 7.16 -15.25
N VAL A 76 6.41 5.90 -15.55
CA VAL A 76 7.45 5.10 -14.90
C VAL A 76 8.22 4.34 -15.97
N ALA A 77 9.54 4.51 -15.99
CA ALA A 77 10.43 3.82 -16.91
C ALA A 77 10.97 2.54 -16.24
N VAL A 78 10.51 1.36 -16.65
CA VAL A 78 10.81 0.06 -16.02
C VAL A 78 11.10 -1.03 -17.04
N GLU A 79 11.70 -2.15 -16.61
CA GLU A 79 11.79 -3.34 -17.45
C GLU A 79 10.39 -3.92 -17.80
N ALA A 80 10.27 -4.58 -18.95
CA ALA A 80 9.01 -5.16 -19.44
C ALA A 80 8.33 -6.09 -18.41
N ALA A 81 9.11 -6.93 -17.74
CA ALA A 81 8.61 -7.87 -16.74
C ALA A 81 8.07 -7.17 -15.49
N VAL A 82 8.62 -6.00 -15.15
CA VAL A 82 8.20 -5.20 -13.98
C VAL A 82 6.94 -4.39 -14.30
N ALA A 83 6.75 -3.97 -15.56
CA ALA A 83 5.60 -3.17 -15.96
C ALA A 83 4.24 -3.83 -15.65
N ASP A 84 4.11 -5.13 -15.92
CA ASP A 84 2.87 -5.86 -15.68
C ASP A 84 2.64 -6.14 -14.18
N ALA A 85 3.69 -6.45 -13.44
CA ALA A 85 3.62 -6.63 -11.98
C ALA A 85 3.22 -5.31 -11.29
N LEU A 86 3.84 -4.20 -11.69
CA LEU A 86 3.49 -2.87 -11.18
C LEU A 86 2.04 -2.52 -11.52
N THR A 87 1.60 -2.78 -12.75
CA THR A 87 0.20 -2.57 -13.16
C THR A 87 -0.74 -3.34 -12.24
N GLN A 88 -0.49 -4.64 -12.05
CA GLN A 88 -1.32 -5.49 -11.21
C GLN A 88 -1.43 -4.97 -9.78
N GLU A 89 -0.32 -4.52 -9.18
CA GLU A 89 -0.34 -3.98 -7.82
C GLU A 89 -1.08 -2.64 -7.72
N LEU A 90 -0.90 -1.74 -8.69
CA LEU A 90 -1.50 -0.40 -8.69
C LEU A 90 -2.99 -0.41 -8.98
N THR A 91 -3.46 -1.33 -9.82
CA THR A 91 -4.87 -1.45 -10.18
C THR A 91 -5.63 -2.44 -9.30
N ALA A 92 -4.96 -3.13 -8.37
CA ALA A 92 -5.63 -4.04 -7.45
C ALA A 92 -6.60 -3.27 -6.55
N PRO A 93 -7.86 -3.75 -6.38
CA PRO A 93 -8.82 -3.13 -5.47
C PRO A 93 -8.25 -3.01 -4.06
N PHE A 94 -8.37 -1.82 -3.50
CA PHE A 94 -8.04 -1.58 -2.10
C PHE A 94 -9.18 -2.08 -1.21
N SER A 95 -8.85 -2.68 -0.07
CA SER A 95 -9.82 -3.06 0.94
C SER A 95 -9.25 -2.88 2.33
N MET A 96 -10.04 -2.25 3.20
CA MET A 96 -9.74 -2.10 4.61
C MET A 96 -11.00 -2.44 5.40
N ARG A 97 -10.88 -3.29 6.40
CA ARG A 97 -12.01 -3.68 7.24
C ARG A 97 -11.64 -3.60 8.71
N ILE A 98 -12.56 -3.12 9.52
CA ILE A 98 -12.49 -3.32 10.97
C ILE A 98 -13.37 -4.51 11.30
N MET A 99 -12.82 -5.49 12.00
CA MET A 99 -13.51 -6.72 12.38
C MET A 99 -13.51 -6.86 13.90
N THR A 100 -14.56 -7.46 14.45
CA THR A 100 -14.68 -7.69 15.89
C THR A 100 -14.22 -9.10 16.25
N GLU A 101 -13.67 -9.28 17.44
CA GLU A 101 -13.33 -10.61 17.97
C GLU A 101 -14.56 -11.54 18.00
N ALA A 102 -14.36 -12.74 17.50
CA ALA A 102 -15.32 -13.83 17.48
C ALA A 102 -14.82 -14.99 18.37
N PRO A 103 -15.72 -15.90 18.81
CA PRO A 103 -15.28 -17.13 19.46
C PRO A 103 -14.27 -17.90 18.59
N ALA A 104 -13.33 -18.58 19.26
CA ALA A 104 -12.26 -19.30 18.58
C ALA A 104 -12.79 -20.26 17.51
N GLY A 105 -12.28 -20.12 16.28
CA GLY A 105 -12.66 -20.91 15.10
C GLY A 105 -14.04 -20.59 14.53
N LYS A 106 -14.70 -19.51 14.98
CA LYS A 106 -16.06 -19.12 14.53
C LYS A 106 -16.11 -17.78 13.79
N GLY A 107 -14.97 -17.14 13.57
CA GLY A 107 -14.88 -15.90 12.80
C GLY A 107 -14.77 -16.15 11.30
N ASP A 108 -15.03 -15.10 10.52
CA ASP A 108 -14.84 -15.06 9.07
C ASP A 108 -13.36 -15.17 8.69
N ILE A 109 -12.46 -14.64 9.54
CA ILE A 109 -11.01 -14.78 9.41
C ILE A 109 -10.42 -15.33 10.71
N ASN A 110 -9.57 -16.35 10.58
CA ASN A 110 -8.80 -16.91 11.68
C ASN A 110 -7.33 -16.53 11.48
N VAL A 111 -6.75 -15.85 12.47
CA VAL A 111 -5.34 -15.45 12.46
C VAL A 111 -4.62 -16.24 13.54
N GLU A 112 -3.67 -17.08 13.12
CA GLU A 112 -2.92 -17.96 14.02
C GLU A 112 -2.25 -17.17 15.15
N GLY A 113 -2.44 -17.61 16.39
CA GLY A 113 -1.92 -16.93 17.58
C GLY A 113 -2.58 -15.59 17.93
N GLN A 114 -3.46 -15.05 17.08
CA GLN A 114 -4.08 -13.74 17.28
C GLN A 114 -5.60 -13.80 17.50
N GLY A 115 -6.26 -14.89 17.08
CA GLY A 115 -7.67 -15.15 17.37
C GLY A 115 -8.54 -15.21 16.11
N SER A 116 -9.85 -15.22 16.32
CA SER A 116 -10.86 -15.26 15.26
C SER A 116 -11.59 -13.93 15.20
N PHE A 117 -11.85 -13.44 13.99
CA PHE A 117 -12.45 -12.14 13.75
C PHE A 117 -13.64 -12.29 12.80
N GLN A 118 -14.71 -11.55 13.08
CA GLN A 118 -15.93 -11.51 12.25
C GLN A 118 -16.20 -10.08 11.76
N GLU A 119 -16.86 -9.98 10.61
CA GLU A 119 -17.22 -8.71 9.99
C GLU A 119 -17.99 -7.79 10.94
N SER A 120 -17.62 -6.51 10.93
CA SER A 120 -18.34 -5.48 11.70
C SER A 120 -19.21 -4.57 10.84
N GLY A 121 -19.04 -4.62 9.52
CA GLY A 121 -19.65 -3.69 8.56
C GLY A 121 -18.86 -2.40 8.34
N ILE A 122 -17.75 -2.18 9.05
CA ILE A 122 -16.88 -1.02 8.82
C ILE A 122 -15.80 -1.38 7.79
N THR A 123 -15.83 -0.63 6.71
CA THR A 123 -14.98 -0.76 5.51
C THR A 123 -14.21 0.53 5.22
N GLU A 124 -13.41 0.54 4.16
CA GLU A 124 -12.68 1.71 3.66
C GLU A 124 -13.58 2.94 3.42
N GLU A 125 -14.84 2.74 3.03
CA GLU A 125 -15.82 3.82 2.79
C GLU A 125 -16.14 4.65 4.05
N HIS A 126 -15.82 4.12 5.22
CA HIS A 126 -16.05 4.78 6.50
C HIS A 126 -14.86 5.60 6.99
N LEU A 127 -13.72 5.54 6.30
CA LEU A 127 -12.54 6.37 6.57
C LEU A 127 -12.55 7.62 5.70
N VAL A 128 -12.16 8.72 6.32
CA VAL A 128 -11.98 10.02 5.67
C VAL A 128 -10.51 10.28 5.38
N TRP A 129 -9.63 9.91 6.31
CA TRP A 129 -8.20 10.18 6.19
C TRP A 129 -7.39 9.38 7.22
N VAL A 130 -6.10 9.24 6.94
CA VAL A 130 -5.12 8.63 7.84
C VAL A 130 -3.94 9.57 8.07
N THR A 131 -3.68 9.90 9.33
CA THR A 131 -2.61 10.83 9.71
C THR A 131 -1.53 10.11 10.51
N ALA A 132 -0.30 10.10 9.99
CA ALA A 132 0.86 9.62 10.74
C ALA A 132 1.40 10.71 11.69
N GLY A 133 2.04 10.30 12.78
CA GLY A 133 2.74 11.21 13.67
C GLY A 133 3.68 10.48 14.63
N THR A 134 4.30 11.24 15.51
CA THR A 134 5.13 10.70 16.61
C THR A 134 4.25 10.31 17.78
N ASP A 135 4.59 9.20 18.43
CA ASP A 135 3.94 8.76 19.66
C ASP A 135 4.46 9.54 20.90
N ALA A 136 3.95 9.21 22.09
CA ALA A 136 4.48 9.73 23.35
C ALA A 136 5.97 9.38 23.54
N ASN A 137 6.40 8.23 23.03
CA ASN A 137 7.82 7.92 22.84
C ASN A 137 8.27 8.46 21.46
N PRO A 138 9.24 9.40 21.39
CA PRO A 138 9.72 9.97 20.13
C PRO A 138 10.31 8.98 19.13
N GLU A 139 10.77 7.81 19.58
CA GLU A 139 11.28 6.75 18.72
C GLU A 139 10.16 5.97 18.02
N LYS A 140 8.92 6.11 18.50
CA LYS A 140 7.75 5.37 18.03
C LYS A 140 6.85 6.27 17.18
N GLY A 141 6.20 5.65 16.21
CA GLY A 141 5.16 6.26 15.41
C GLY A 141 3.78 6.01 16.00
N ARG A 142 2.82 6.83 15.58
CA ARG A 142 1.39 6.61 15.76
C ARG A 142 0.64 6.94 14.48
N VAL A 143 -0.53 6.34 14.32
CA VAL A 143 -1.44 6.63 13.22
C VAL A 143 -2.82 6.95 13.77
N LEU A 144 -3.41 8.03 13.26
CA LEU A 144 -4.77 8.43 13.52
C LEU A 144 -5.66 8.02 12.35
N LEU A 145 -6.68 7.22 12.61
CA LEU A 145 -7.73 6.92 11.63
C LEU A 145 -8.90 7.87 11.86
N GLU A 146 -9.16 8.73 10.89
CA GLU A 146 -10.27 9.68 10.88
C GLU A 146 -11.47 9.03 10.17
N PHE A 147 -12.59 8.91 10.88
CA PHE A 147 -13.81 8.30 10.35
C PHE A 147 -14.80 9.35 9.87
N SER A 148 -15.62 8.99 8.88
CA SER A 148 -16.82 9.75 8.50
C SER A 148 -17.82 9.78 9.65
N GLU A 149 -18.86 10.61 9.57
CA GLU A 149 -19.90 10.65 10.60
C GLU A 149 -20.57 9.29 10.79
N ASP A 150 -20.91 8.62 9.69
CA ASP A 150 -21.43 7.25 9.71
C ASP A 150 -20.43 6.26 10.28
N GLY A 151 -19.15 6.37 9.89
CA GLY A 151 -18.08 5.56 10.45
C GLY A 151 -17.94 5.71 11.96
N ARG A 152 -17.99 6.94 12.48
CA ARG A 152 -17.94 7.23 13.92
C ARG A 152 -19.14 6.63 14.66
N ARG A 153 -20.34 6.74 14.09
CA ARG A 153 -21.55 6.14 14.65
C ARG A 153 -21.42 4.62 14.76
N LEU A 154 -20.99 3.95 13.69
CA LEU A 154 -20.78 2.49 13.68
C LEU A 154 -19.68 2.07 14.65
N MET A 155 -18.56 2.79 14.68
CA MET A 155 -17.48 2.54 15.63
C MET A 155 -17.96 2.64 17.08
N GLY A 156 -18.87 3.57 17.39
CA GLY A 156 -19.45 3.68 18.72
C GLY A 156 -20.33 2.52 19.14
N ASP A 157 -21.11 1.99 18.21
CA ASP A 157 -21.85 0.77 18.49
C ASP A 157 -20.93 -0.44 18.66
N ILE A 158 -19.81 -0.51 17.93
CA ILE A 158 -18.80 -1.55 18.11
C ILE A 158 -18.15 -1.44 19.49
N PHE A 159 -17.67 -0.26 19.89
CA PHE A 159 -16.99 -0.06 21.17
C PHE A 159 -17.91 -0.40 22.35
N ARG A 160 -19.16 0.06 22.31
CA ARG A 160 -20.16 -0.22 23.35
C ARG A 160 -20.46 -1.72 23.49
N LYS A 161 -20.55 -2.45 22.36
CA LYS A 161 -20.90 -3.89 22.35
C LYS A 161 -19.72 -4.81 22.62
N ASN A 162 -18.49 -4.33 22.48
CA ASN A 162 -17.27 -5.15 22.49
C ASN A 162 -16.26 -4.75 23.57
N LYS A 163 -16.70 -4.07 24.63
CA LYS A 163 -15.83 -3.78 25.79
C LYS A 163 -15.16 -5.05 26.32
N GLY A 164 -13.84 -4.96 26.54
CA GLY A 164 -13.01 -6.08 27.00
C GLY A 164 -12.69 -7.12 25.92
N LYS A 165 -13.11 -6.88 24.67
CA LYS A 165 -12.75 -7.71 23.50
C LYS A 165 -11.82 -6.96 22.58
N TYR A 166 -11.22 -7.69 21.66
CA TYR A 166 -10.38 -7.12 20.62
C TYR A 166 -11.18 -6.71 19.37
N ILE A 167 -10.69 -5.68 18.71
CA ILE A 167 -11.01 -5.36 17.31
C ILE A 167 -9.74 -5.51 16.49
N GLY A 168 -9.89 -5.99 15.26
CA GLY A 168 -8.80 -6.12 14.31
C GLY A 168 -8.98 -5.13 13.16
N LEU A 169 -7.91 -4.42 12.80
CA LEU A 169 -7.81 -3.70 11.56
C LEU A 169 -7.20 -4.62 10.52
N PHE A 170 -7.91 -4.82 9.42
CA PHE A 170 -7.48 -5.65 8.31
C PHE A 170 -7.29 -4.79 7.07
N VAL A 171 -6.16 -4.96 6.38
CA VAL A 171 -5.90 -4.35 5.07
C VAL A 171 -5.60 -5.48 4.11
N ARG A 172 -6.33 -5.55 2.98
CA ARG A 172 -6.21 -6.65 2.01
C ARG A 172 -6.21 -8.04 2.69
N ASN A 173 -7.15 -8.24 3.62
CA ASN A 173 -7.35 -9.45 4.42
C ASN A 173 -6.22 -9.84 5.40
N HIS A 174 -5.22 -8.99 5.60
CA HIS A 174 -4.17 -9.21 6.59
C HIS A 174 -4.43 -8.37 7.84
N LEU A 175 -4.32 -8.99 9.02
CA LEU A 175 -4.41 -8.27 10.30
C LEU A 175 -3.19 -7.35 10.44
N VAL A 176 -3.40 -6.05 10.37
CA VAL A 176 -2.34 -5.04 10.51
C VAL A 176 -2.26 -4.45 11.92
N SER A 177 -3.37 -4.44 12.65
CA SER A 177 -3.42 -3.96 14.02
C SER A 177 -4.53 -4.66 14.81
N LYS A 178 -4.29 -4.89 16.09
CA LYS A 178 -5.23 -5.50 17.03
C LYS A 178 -5.34 -4.59 18.25
N LEU A 179 -6.55 -4.13 18.56
CA LEU A 179 -6.81 -3.14 19.60
C LEU A 179 -7.77 -3.71 20.63
N LEU A 180 -7.45 -3.56 21.92
CA LEU A 180 -8.36 -3.90 23.02
C LEU A 180 -9.35 -2.74 23.21
N VAL A 181 -10.64 -3.05 23.28
CA VAL A 181 -11.66 -2.05 23.59
C VAL A 181 -11.74 -1.86 25.10
N GLU A 182 -11.03 -0.86 25.62
CA GLU A 182 -10.93 -0.59 27.07
C GLU A 182 -12.09 0.24 27.63
N ALA A 183 -12.66 1.13 26.82
CA ALA A 183 -13.75 2.03 27.22
C ALA A 183 -14.94 1.93 26.27
N GLU A 184 -16.14 2.24 26.79
CA GLU A 184 -17.38 2.27 26.02
C GLU A 184 -17.55 3.58 25.21
N GLU A 185 -16.70 4.57 25.48
CA GLU A 185 -16.72 5.87 24.83
C GLU A 185 -15.81 5.92 23.61
N VAL A 186 -16.34 6.53 22.55
CA VAL A 186 -15.65 6.75 21.27
C VAL A 186 -14.79 7.99 21.41
N LYS A 187 -13.49 7.86 21.16
CA LYS A 187 -12.71 9.01 20.68
C LYS A 187 -13.09 9.20 19.22
N GLU A 188 -13.21 10.45 18.75
CA GLU A 188 -13.62 10.79 17.36
C GLU A 188 -12.78 10.10 16.26
N SER A 189 -11.65 9.53 16.67
CA SER A 189 -10.65 8.85 15.88
C SER A 189 -10.13 7.61 16.61
N ILE A 190 -9.70 6.59 15.87
CA ILE A 190 -8.89 5.50 16.44
C ILE A 190 -7.42 5.90 16.36
N LEU A 191 -6.72 5.78 17.48
CA LEU A 191 -5.28 5.99 17.54
C LEU A 191 -4.57 4.65 17.67
N ILE A 192 -3.72 4.33 16.70
CA ILE A 192 -2.81 3.19 16.72
C ILE A 192 -1.45 3.71 17.18
N THR A 193 -0.98 3.22 18.33
CA THR A 193 0.26 3.64 18.98
C THR A 193 1.33 2.55 18.90
N ASP A 194 2.53 2.84 19.40
CA ASP A 194 3.66 1.90 19.49
C ASP A 194 4.12 1.32 18.13
N ILE A 195 3.87 2.04 17.03
CA ILE A 195 4.42 1.68 15.72
C ILE A 195 5.94 1.83 15.80
N PRO A 196 6.75 0.89 15.28
CA PRO A 196 8.18 0.86 15.60
C PRO A 196 8.98 2.10 15.19
N SER A 197 8.48 2.92 14.27
CA SER A 197 9.04 4.22 13.94
C SER A 197 8.01 5.14 13.30
N ILE A 198 8.28 6.44 13.30
CA ILE A 198 7.50 7.43 12.54
C ILE A 198 7.51 7.13 11.03
N LEU A 199 8.61 6.61 10.50
CA LEU A 199 8.72 6.24 9.09
C LEU A 199 7.72 5.13 8.73
N LEU A 200 7.59 4.10 9.59
CA LEU A 200 6.62 3.04 9.37
C LEU A 200 5.17 3.55 9.49
N ALA A 201 4.92 4.47 10.42
CA ALA A 201 3.61 5.13 10.52
C ALA A 201 3.29 5.93 9.24
N GLN A 202 4.28 6.63 8.67
CA GLN A 202 4.12 7.38 7.42
C GLN A 202 3.87 6.45 6.23
N ILE A 203 4.62 5.34 6.11
CA ILE A 203 4.41 4.35 5.06
C ILE A 203 2.98 3.80 5.13
N PHE A 204 2.52 3.46 6.34
CA PHE A 204 1.16 2.97 6.56
C PHE A 204 0.10 4.00 6.17
N ALA A 205 0.26 5.27 6.57
CA ALA A 205 -0.65 6.35 6.21
C ALA A 205 -0.67 6.63 4.71
N ASP A 206 0.50 6.62 4.05
CA ASP A 206 0.60 6.75 2.60
C ASP A 206 -0.19 5.64 1.89
N ASP A 207 0.05 4.38 2.27
CA ASP A 207 -0.57 3.22 1.63
C ASP A 207 -2.09 3.24 1.79
N LEU A 208 -2.60 3.60 2.97
CA LEU A 208 -4.04 3.74 3.21
C LEU A 208 -4.63 4.93 2.44
N ASN A 209 -4.04 6.12 2.51
CA ASN A 209 -4.58 7.30 1.83
C ASN A 209 -4.56 7.14 0.31
N VAL A 210 -3.53 6.52 -0.26
CA VAL A 210 -3.50 6.18 -1.69
C VAL A 210 -4.58 5.16 -2.01
N GLY A 211 -4.76 4.13 -1.19
CA GLY A 211 -5.83 3.14 -1.38
C GLY A 211 -7.24 3.73 -1.28
N LEU A 212 -7.44 4.73 -0.41
CA LEU A 212 -8.72 5.40 -0.19
C LEU A 212 -9.05 6.41 -1.28
N HIS A 213 -8.05 7.17 -1.74
CA HIS A 213 -8.27 8.39 -2.51
C HIS A 213 -7.70 8.35 -3.93
N ALA A 214 -7.00 7.29 -4.35
CA ALA A 214 -6.42 7.20 -5.68
C ALA A 214 -6.84 5.91 -6.39
N THR A 215 -7.32 6.06 -7.62
CA THR A 215 -7.57 4.95 -8.55
C THR A 215 -6.62 5.08 -9.73
N PHE A 216 -5.77 4.07 -9.91
CA PHE A 216 -4.84 4.00 -11.03
C PHE A 216 -5.50 3.26 -12.19
N THR A 217 -5.42 3.84 -13.40
CA THR A 217 -5.83 3.19 -14.65
C THR A 217 -4.64 3.20 -15.60
N ARG A 218 -4.24 2.05 -16.13
CA ARG A 218 -3.17 1.98 -17.15
C ARG A 218 -3.65 2.67 -18.42
N ASP A 219 -2.85 3.60 -18.94
CA ASP A 219 -3.12 4.18 -20.26
C ASP A 219 -2.91 3.09 -21.33
N PRO A 220 -3.82 2.95 -22.31
CA PRO A 220 -3.58 2.07 -23.44
C PRO A 220 -2.37 2.58 -24.22
N SER A 221 -1.30 1.78 -24.25
CA SER A 221 -0.11 2.01 -25.06
C SER A 221 -0.43 2.09 -26.54
#